data_AF-A0A2A4FHC3-F1
#
_entry.id   AF-A0A2A4FHC3-F1
#
_cell.length_a   1.000
_cell.length_b   1.000
_cell.length_c   1.000
_cell.angle_alpha   90.00
_cell.angle_beta   90.00
_cell.angle_gamma   90.00
#
_symmetry.space_group_name_H-M   'P 1'
#
loop_
_entity.id
_entity.type
_entity.pdbx_description
1 polymer ?
#
loop_
_entity_poly.entity_id
_entity_poly.type
_entity_poly.pdbx_seq_one_letter_code
_entity_poly.pdbx_strand_id
1 'polypeptide(L)'
;MDIKLNFVNLSNDVNNSQVVIFQKNVSTDFDELSIAWKVITNCGRGDNHPFVFPLLTTVSASDADGNYMPQKRADNGQLFTVSRSTSGNVLALAGPAPTSREIQLRNDLRQGAITASVFKDSRLLARKTGIVPGQKAVFEFKPTLWIGTASQIEQGAVMNSAVISDINTELSLLGIKSADIVMTGGGGGTTAAPYQFKLANVVMG
;
A
#
# COMPACT_ATOMS: atom_id res chain seq x y z
N MET A 1 2.24 -15.14 -8.84
CA MET A 1 2.08 -16.02 -7.67
C MET A 1 2.01 -15.11 -6.47
N ASP A 2 0.97 -15.18 -5.65
CA ASP A 2 0.86 -14.31 -4.48
C ASP A 2 1.74 -14.80 -3.34
N ILE A 3 2.13 -13.89 -2.45
CA ILE A 3 3.03 -14.17 -1.34
C ILE A 3 2.19 -14.47 -0.11
N LYS A 4 2.34 -15.67 0.46
CA LYS A 4 1.63 -16.08 1.68
C LYS A 4 2.40 -15.62 2.90
N LEU A 5 1.84 -14.70 3.66
CA LEU A 5 2.45 -14.16 4.86
C LEU A 5 1.66 -14.56 6.09
N ASN A 6 2.35 -14.72 7.21
CA ASN A 6 1.71 -15.01 8.47
C ASN A 6 2.34 -14.16 9.56
N PHE A 7 1.58 -13.23 10.12
CA PHE A 7 2.06 -12.44 11.23
C PHE A 7 2.01 -13.27 12.51
N VAL A 8 3.08 -13.27 13.30
CA VAL A 8 3.17 -14.00 14.57
C VAL A 8 3.56 -13.02 15.68
N ASN A 9 2.71 -12.90 16.69
CA ASN A 9 2.98 -12.00 17.81
C ASN A 9 3.70 -12.75 18.94
N LEU A 10 5.01 -12.54 19.08
CA LEU A 10 5.81 -13.00 20.22
C LEU A 10 6.26 -11.85 21.13
N SER A 11 5.65 -10.67 20.97
CA SER A 11 5.95 -9.49 21.77
C SER A 11 5.45 -9.63 23.21
N ASN A 12 5.99 -8.78 24.08
CA ASN A 12 5.50 -8.54 25.43
C ASN A 12 4.53 -7.35 25.45
N ASP A 13 3.86 -7.03 24.33
CA ASP A 13 2.92 -5.92 24.26
C ASP A 13 1.72 -6.14 25.21
N VAL A 14 1.59 -5.26 26.19
CA VAL A 14 0.47 -5.22 27.13
C VAL A 14 -0.67 -4.32 26.68
N ASN A 15 -0.42 -3.45 25.70
CA ASN A 15 -1.36 -2.46 25.19
C ASN A 15 -2.17 -2.97 24.00
N ASN A 16 -1.85 -4.16 23.47
CA ASN A 16 -2.50 -4.77 22.31
C ASN A 16 -2.54 -3.78 21.12
N SER A 17 -1.36 -3.26 20.79
CA SER A 17 -1.12 -2.29 19.73
C SER A 17 -1.55 -2.86 18.38
N GLN A 18 -2.03 -1.98 17.48
CA GLN A 18 -2.34 -2.40 16.13
C GLN A 18 -1.04 -2.54 15.35
N VAL A 19 -0.96 -3.56 14.50
CA VAL A 19 0.15 -3.72 13.56
C VAL A 19 -0.29 -3.21 12.20
N VAL A 20 0.43 -2.23 11.69
CA VAL A 20 0.12 -1.56 10.43
C VAL A 20 1.14 -1.94 9.39
N ILE A 21 0.65 -2.35 8.22
CA ILE A 21 1.44 -2.79 7.07
C ILE A 21 1.06 -1.93 5.86
N PHE A 22 2.07 -1.39 5.17
CA PHE A 22 1.87 -0.53 3.99
C PHE A 22 3.05 -0.63 3.02
N GLN A 23 2.93 0.02 1.86
CA GLN A 23 4.05 0.27 0.96
C GLN A 23 4.21 1.78 0.75
N LYS A 24 5.47 2.22 0.55
CA LYS A 24 5.77 3.59 0.17
C LYS A 24 5.84 3.67 -1.35
N ASN A 25 5.20 4.69 -1.92
CA ASN A 25 5.48 5.09 -3.30
C ASN A 25 6.83 5.80 -3.31
N VAL A 26 7.77 5.32 -4.13
CA VAL A 26 9.14 5.86 -4.20
C VAL A 26 9.36 6.85 -5.35
N SER A 27 8.30 7.16 -6.09
CA SER A 27 8.34 8.20 -7.13
C SER A 27 8.70 9.57 -6.53
N THR A 28 9.62 10.28 -7.18
CA THR A 28 10.17 11.57 -6.69
C THR A 28 9.14 12.69 -6.60
N ASP A 29 8.09 12.62 -7.43
CA ASP A 29 7.06 13.66 -7.54
C ASP A 29 5.78 13.29 -6.76
N PHE A 30 5.91 12.35 -5.81
CA PHE A 30 4.81 11.88 -4.98
C PHE A 30 4.86 12.49 -3.59
N ASP A 31 3.91 13.40 -3.35
CA ASP A 31 3.74 14.21 -2.14
C ASP A 31 2.63 13.69 -1.22
N GLU A 32 2.07 12.52 -1.52
CA GLU A 32 0.95 11.95 -0.79
C GLU A 32 1.43 10.99 0.31
N LEU A 33 0.71 11.01 1.42
CA LEU A 33 1.03 10.18 2.58
C LEU A 33 0.66 8.71 2.32
N SER A 34 1.37 7.82 3.02
CA SER A 34 1.16 6.37 2.90
C SER A 34 -0.18 5.93 3.46
N ILE A 35 -0.76 4.89 2.86
CA ILE A 35 -2.05 4.33 3.26
C ILE A 35 -1.84 3.04 4.05
N ALA A 36 -2.57 2.87 5.14
CA ALA A 36 -2.54 1.66 5.96
C ALA A 36 -3.20 0.47 5.22
N TRP A 37 -2.47 -0.13 4.27
CA TRP A 37 -2.99 -1.18 3.38
C TRP A 37 -3.57 -2.38 4.14
N LYS A 38 -2.90 -2.81 5.22
CA LYS A 38 -3.42 -3.82 6.14
C LYS A 38 -3.17 -3.42 7.59
N VAL A 39 -4.19 -3.57 8.41
CA VAL A 39 -4.13 -3.37 9.85
C VAL A 39 -4.53 -4.66 10.53
N ILE A 40 -3.68 -5.16 11.42
CA ILE A 40 -3.94 -6.33 12.26
C ILE A 40 -4.23 -5.81 13.66
N THR A 41 -5.39 -6.16 14.19
CA THR A 41 -5.86 -5.77 15.52
C THR A 41 -6.10 -7.01 16.36
N ASN A 42 -5.99 -6.87 17.69
CA ASN A 42 -6.35 -7.93 18.64
C ASN A 42 -5.63 -9.28 18.39
N CYS A 43 -4.37 -9.24 17.97
CA CYS A 43 -3.54 -10.44 17.83
C CYS A 43 -2.73 -10.61 19.11
N GLY A 44 -3.15 -11.51 19.99
CA GLY A 44 -2.53 -11.71 21.30
C GLY A 44 -1.15 -12.35 21.23
N ARG A 45 -0.43 -12.35 22.36
CA ARG A 45 0.88 -13.01 22.44
C ARG A 45 0.72 -14.52 22.23
N GLY A 46 1.48 -15.06 21.29
CA GLY A 46 1.43 -16.45 20.84
C GLY A 46 0.48 -16.68 19.68
N ASP A 47 -0.40 -15.73 19.37
CA ASP A 47 -1.33 -15.83 18.25
C ASP A 47 -0.65 -15.49 16.92
N ASN A 48 -1.33 -15.86 15.84
CA ASN A 48 -0.93 -15.51 14.50
C ASN A 48 -2.09 -14.95 13.66
N HIS A 49 -1.74 -14.31 12.54
CA HIS A 49 -2.69 -13.75 11.59
C HIS A 49 -2.20 -14.01 10.16
N PRO A 50 -2.71 -15.05 9.48
CA PRO A 50 -2.35 -15.34 8.10
C PRO A 50 -2.99 -14.33 7.14
N PHE A 51 -2.27 -13.93 6.11
CA PHE A 51 -2.77 -13.09 5.03
C PHE A 51 -1.98 -13.28 3.74
N VAL A 52 -2.55 -12.80 2.63
CA VAL A 52 -1.91 -12.89 1.31
C VAL A 52 -1.53 -11.49 0.86
N PHE A 53 -0.28 -11.33 0.41
CA PHE A 53 0.16 -10.14 -0.30
C PHE A 53 0.13 -10.42 -1.81
N PRO A 54 -0.81 -9.83 -2.56
CA PRO A 54 -0.96 -10.11 -3.98
C PRO A 54 0.11 -9.38 -4.79
N LEU A 55 0.64 -10.08 -5.81
CA LEU A 55 1.51 -9.42 -6.80
C LEU A 55 0.69 -8.60 -7.79
N LEU A 56 -0.54 -9.04 -8.08
CA LEU A 56 -1.46 -8.32 -8.94
C LEU A 56 -1.74 -6.93 -8.35
N THR A 57 -1.60 -5.93 -9.21
CA THR A 57 -1.91 -4.54 -8.89
C THR A 57 -3.02 -4.08 -9.83
N THR A 58 -3.95 -3.30 -9.31
CA THR A 58 -4.99 -2.65 -10.12
C THR A 58 -4.97 -1.15 -9.91
N VAL A 59 -5.43 -0.40 -10.90
CA VAL A 59 -5.60 1.04 -10.85
C VAL A 59 -7.05 1.42 -11.10
N SER A 60 -7.49 2.50 -10.48
CA SER A 60 -8.75 3.17 -10.76
C SER A 60 -8.53 4.68 -10.73
N ALA A 61 -9.54 5.40 -11.21
CA ALA A 61 -9.64 6.83 -11.01
C ALA A 61 -11.02 7.15 -10.41
N SER A 62 -11.12 8.31 -9.78
CA SER A 62 -12.40 8.92 -9.42
C SER A 62 -12.41 10.39 -9.80
N ASP A 63 -13.59 10.94 -10.04
CA ASP A 63 -13.78 12.37 -10.26
C ASP A 63 -14.20 13.09 -8.96
N ALA A 64 -14.35 14.42 -9.05
CA ALA A 64 -14.74 15.27 -7.92
C ALA A 64 -16.18 15.06 -7.45
N ASP A 65 -17.02 14.42 -8.28
CA ASP A 65 -18.43 14.15 -7.96
C ASP A 65 -18.60 12.83 -7.20
N GLY A 66 -17.49 12.14 -6.88
CA GLY A 66 -17.50 10.87 -6.18
C GLY A 66 -17.79 9.66 -7.06
N ASN A 67 -17.70 9.80 -8.39
CA ASN A 67 -17.82 8.66 -9.30
C ASN A 67 -16.50 7.92 -9.42
N TYR A 68 -16.55 6.59 -9.36
CA TYR A 68 -15.39 5.71 -9.48
C TYR A 68 -15.40 4.97 -10.82
N MET A 69 -14.28 5.02 -11.55
CA MET A 69 -14.11 4.22 -12.76
C MET A 69 -13.76 2.77 -12.39
N PRO A 70 -14.19 1.77 -13.17
CA PRO A 70 -13.84 0.37 -12.92
C PRO A 70 -12.33 0.15 -12.83
N GLN A 71 -11.91 -0.69 -11.87
CA GLN A 71 -10.51 -1.04 -11.73
C GLN A 71 -9.98 -1.75 -12.98
N LYS A 72 -8.74 -1.42 -13.37
CA LYS A 72 -7.99 -2.08 -14.44
C LYS A 72 -6.75 -2.72 -13.85
N ARG A 73 -6.42 -3.93 -14.32
CA ARG A 73 -5.11 -4.53 -14.03
C ARG A 73 -4.02 -3.58 -14.52
N ALA A 74 -3.01 -3.38 -13.70
CA ALA A 74 -1.83 -2.59 -14.01
C ALA A 74 -0.57 -3.39 -13.73
N ASP A 75 0.34 -3.37 -14.69
CA ASP A 75 1.70 -3.87 -14.56
C ASP A 75 2.67 -2.68 -14.69
N ASN A 76 3.85 -2.78 -14.06
CA ASN A 76 4.88 -1.74 -14.17
C ASN A 76 5.26 -1.53 -15.65
N GLY A 77 5.51 -0.28 -16.02
CA GLY A 77 5.74 0.10 -17.42
C GLY A 77 4.49 0.45 -18.20
N GLN A 78 3.34 0.60 -17.56
CA GLN A 78 2.09 0.96 -18.23
C GLN A 78 1.65 2.40 -17.94
N LEU A 79 1.09 3.05 -18.96
CA LEU A 79 0.44 4.35 -18.88
C LEU A 79 -1.07 4.18 -19.08
N PHE A 80 -1.83 4.71 -18.15
CA PHE A 80 -3.28 4.83 -18.22
C PHE A 80 -3.69 6.28 -18.42
N THR A 81 -4.84 6.50 -19.05
CA THR A 81 -5.44 7.82 -19.24
C THR A 81 -6.89 7.80 -18.82
N VAL A 82 -7.34 8.91 -18.23
CA VAL A 82 -8.77 9.20 -18.07
C VAL A 82 -9.19 10.19 -19.15
N SER A 83 -10.10 9.78 -20.02
CA SER A 83 -10.61 10.61 -21.12
C SER A 83 -12.14 10.63 -21.13
N ARG A 84 -12.73 11.66 -21.76
CA ARG A 84 -14.19 11.77 -21.91
C ARG A 84 -14.65 10.88 -23.07
N SER A 85 -15.62 10.01 -22.78
CA SER A 85 -16.39 9.23 -23.76
C SER A 85 -17.81 9.83 -23.89
N THR A 86 -18.63 9.27 -24.78
CA THR A 86 -20.02 9.70 -25.03
C THR A 86 -20.88 9.69 -23.77
N SER A 87 -20.68 8.71 -22.88
CA SER A 87 -21.49 8.52 -21.67
C SER A 87 -20.81 8.90 -20.36
N GLY A 88 -19.57 9.40 -20.38
CA GLY A 88 -18.84 9.75 -19.16
C GLY A 88 -17.33 9.60 -19.26
N ASN A 89 -16.65 9.69 -18.11
CA ASN A 89 -15.20 9.55 -18.05
C ASN A 89 -14.79 8.07 -18.06
N VAL A 90 -13.74 7.73 -18.82
CA VAL A 90 -13.29 6.35 -18.99
C VAL A 90 -11.81 6.25 -18.66
N LEU A 91 -11.45 5.28 -17.83
CA LEU A 91 -10.08 4.87 -17.57
C LEU A 91 -9.68 3.76 -18.57
N ALA A 92 -8.64 4.02 -19.35
CA ALA A 92 -8.13 3.08 -20.36
C ALA A 92 -6.59 3.00 -20.34
N LEU A 93 -6.05 1.87 -20.78
CA LEU A 93 -4.63 1.71 -21.06
C LEU A 93 -4.29 2.51 -22.31
N ALA A 94 -3.34 3.44 -22.19
CA ALA A 94 -2.87 4.27 -23.30
C ALA A 94 -1.59 3.74 -23.95
N GLY A 95 -0.91 2.77 -23.31
CA GLY A 95 0.27 2.10 -23.85
C GLY A 95 1.40 1.99 -22.82
N PRO A 96 2.66 1.88 -23.28
CA PRO A 96 3.81 1.82 -22.38
C PRO A 96 4.09 3.20 -21.74
N ALA A 97 4.49 3.18 -20.47
CA ALA A 97 5.07 4.34 -19.80
C ALA A 97 6.52 4.55 -20.26
N PRO A 98 7.09 5.76 -20.09
CA PRO A 98 8.49 6.06 -20.42
C PRO A 98 9.53 5.22 -19.66
N THR A 99 9.14 4.57 -18.56
CA THR A 99 9.99 3.73 -17.70
C THR A 99 9.26 2.45 -17.34
N SER A 100 9.99 1.34 -17.27
CA SER A 100 9.45 0.02 -16.96
C SER A 100 9.19 -0.23 -15.47
N ARG A 101 9.45 0.76 -14.60
CA ARG A 101 9.32 0.63 -13.14
C ARG A 101 8.02 1.21 -12.58
N GLU A 102 7.37 2.08 -13.36
CA GLU A 102 6.26 2.89 -12.88
C GLU A 102 4.94 2.47 -13.50
N ILE A 103 3.86 2.70 -12.74
CA ILE A 103 2.51 2.77 -13.26
C ILE A 103 2.14 4.26 -13.32
N GLN A 104 1.77 4.75 -14.49
CA GLN A 104 1.39 6.14 -14.69
C GLN A 104 -0.10 6.27 -14.99
N LEU A 105 -0.75 7.29 -14.46
CA LEU A 105 -2.15 7.61 -14.78
C LEU A 105 -2.28 9.12 -15.06
N ARG A 106 -2.60 9.47 -16.31
CA ARG A 106 -2.74 10.85 -16.77
C ARG A 106 -4.20 11.27 -16.90
N ASN A 107 -4.50 12.52 -16.55
CA ASN A 107 -5.79 13.12 -16.77
C ASN A 107 -5.85 13.77 -18.16
N ASP A 108 -6.57 13.16 -19.10
CA ASP A 108 -6.76 13.63 -20.48
C ASP A 108 -8.13 14.30 -20.67
N LEU A 109 -8.84 14.60 -19.57
CA LEU A 109 -10.05 15.41 -19.63
C LEU A 109 -9.69 16.86 -20.01
N ARG A 110 -10.64 17.57 -20.62
CA ARG A 110 -10.47 19.01 -20.91
C ARG A 110 -10.61 19.87 -19.65
N GLN A 111 -11.34 19.37 -18.65
CA GLN A 111 -11.64 20.05 -17.39
C GLN A 111 -11.91 19.02 -16.29
N GLY A 112 -11.75 19.44 -15.04
CA GLY A 112 -11.98 18.61 -13.86
C GLY A 112 -10.73 17.85 -13.41
N ALA A 113 -10.49 17.86 -12.10
CA ALA A 113 -9.43 17.06 -11.49
C ALA A 113 -9.92 15.64 -11.22
N ILE A 114 -8.98 14.69 -11.22
CA ILE A 114 -9.24 13.30 -10.86
C ILE A 114 -8.37 12.89 -9.67
N THR A 115 -8.78 11.83 -8.99
CA THR A 115 -7.93 11.09 -8.06
C THR A 115 -7.51 9.78 -8.72
N ALA A 116 -6.21 9.51 -8.83
CA ALA A 116 -5.70 8.21 -9.23
C ALA A 116 -5.49 7.34 -7.99
N SER A 117 -5.90 6.08 -8.05
CA SER A 117 -5.78 5.13 -6.94
C SER A 117 -5.19 3.81 -7.39
N VAL A 118 -4.29 3.24 -6.58
CA VAL A 118 -3.68 1.92 -6.77
C VAL A 118 -4.20 0.97 -5.71
N PHE A 119 -4.49 -0.26 -6.08
CA PHE A 119 -5.02 -1.28 -5.19
C PHE A 119 -4.24 -2.59 -5.28
N LYS A 120 -4.24 -3.30 -4.15
CA LYS A 120 -3.79 -4.68 -4.00
C LYS A 120 -4.85 -5.44 -3.20
N ASP A 121 -5.36 -6.55 -3.74
CA ASP A 121 -6.48 -7.31 -3.13
C ASP A 121 -7.74 -6.44 -2.96
N SER A 122 -8.02 -5.58 -3.95
CA SER A 122 -9.09 -4.56 -3.90
C SER A 122 -8.99 -3.56 -2.75
N ARG A 123 -7.88 -3.56 -1.99
CA ARG A 123 -7.62 -2.59 -0.91
C ARG A 123 -6.72 -1.49 -1.42
N LEU A 124 -7.05 -0.26 -1.01
CA LEU A 124 -6.32 0.93 -1.40
C LEU A 124 -4.88 0.86 -0.87
N LEU A 125 -3.91 1.01 -1.77
CA LEU A 125 -2.49 0.97 -1.48
C LEU A 125 -1.86 2.38 -1.51
N ALA A 126 -2.26 3.17 -2.49
CA ALA A 126 -1.83 4.56 -2.66
C ALA A 126 -2.85 5.33 -3.46
N ARG A 127 -2.88 6.65 -3.30
CA ARG A 127 -3.65 7.55 -4.16
C ARG A 127 -2.89 8.85 -4.40
N LYS A 128 -3.16 9.49 -5.54
CA LYS A 128 -2.80 10.89 -5.80
C LYS A 128 -4.07 11.64 -6.13
N THR A 129 -4.39 12.64 -5.33
CA THR A 129 -5.56 13.49 -5.49
C THR A 129 -5.22 14.72 -6.35
N GLY A 130 -6.24 15.46 -6.80
CA GLY A 130 -6.05 16.77 -7.43
C GLY A 130 -5.32 16.76 -8.77
N ILE A 131 -5.34 15.65 -9.52
CA ILE A 131 -4.66 15.55 -10.81
C ILE A 131 -5.46 16.33 -11.86
N VAL A 132 -5.04 17.55 -12.19
CA VAL A 132 -5.73 18.41 -13.17
C VAL A 132 -5.43 17.97 -14.61
N PRO A 133 -6.21 18.44 -15.62
CA PRO A 133 -5.96 18.16 -17.03
C PRO A 133 -4.50 18.32 -17.46
N GLY A 134 -3.98 17.33 -18.19
CA GLY A 134 -2.60 17.27 -18.67
C GLY A 134 -1.58 16.76 -17.65
N GLN A 135 -1.92 16.72 -16.36
CA GLN A 135 -1.06 16.16 -15.33
C GLN A 135 -1.23 14.64 -15.17
N LYS A 136 -0.25 14.01 -14.51
CA LYS A 136 -0.24 12.58 -14.23
C LYS A 136 0.13 12.27 -12.79
N ALA A 137 -0.39 11.15 -12.30
CA ALA A 137 0.16 10.44 -11.14
C ALA A 137 1.19 9.41 -11.59
N VAL A 138 2.22 9.23 -10.77
CA VAL A 138 3.28 8.26 -10.98
C VAL A 138 3.38 7.40 -9.72
N PHE A 139 3.27 6.09 -9.89
CA PHE A 139 3.37 5.12 -8.82
C PHE A 139 4.53 4.15 -9.08
N GLU A 140 5.48 4.10 -8.15
CA GLU A 140 6.57 3.14 -8.15
C GLU A 140 6.62 2.47 -6.77
N PHE A 141 6.53 1.14 -6.74
CA PHE A 141 6.60 0.36 -5.51
C PHE A 141 7.76 -0.61 -5.58
N LYS A 142 8.60 -0.61 -4.54
CA LYS A 142 9.56 -1.68 -4.30
C LYS A 142 8.81 -2.95 -3.85
N PRO A 143 9.38 -4.15 -4.05
CA PRO A 143 8.83 -5.38 -3.49
C PRO A 143 9.15 -5.47 -1.98
N THR A 144 8.80 -4.43 -1.21
CA THR A 144 9.04 -4.32 0.22
C THR A 144 7.75 -3.97 0.96
N LEU A 145 7.62 -4.40 2.21
CA LEU A 145 6.58 -3.96 3.13
C LEU A 145 7.20 -3.11 4.22
N TRP A 146 6.53 -2.03 4.56
CA TRP A 146 6.78 -1.27 5.78
C TRP A 146 5.82 -1.75 6.85
N ILE A 147 6.35 -2.04 8.04
CA ILE A 147 5.58 -2.58 9.15
C ILE A 147 5.98 -1.93 10.47
N GLY A 148 4.99 -1.64 11.31
CA GLY A 148 5.22 -1.15 12.65
C GLY A 148 3.96 -1.21 13.50
N THR A 149 4.07 -0.76 14.74
CA THR A 149 2.94 -0.62 15.66
C THR A 149 2.39 0.79 15.61
N ALA A 150 1.06 0.92 15.62
CA ALA A 150 0.37 2.19 15.78
C ALA A 150 -0.93 2.01 16.57
N SER A 151 -1.60 3.11 16.89
CA SER A 151 -2.90 3.10 17.56
C SER A 151 -3.91 3.92 16.76
N GLN A 152 -5.17 3.51 16.79
CA GLN A 152 -6.30 4.19 16.15
C GLN A 152 -6.13 4.37 14.63
N ILE A 153 -5.46 3.43 13.97
CA ILE A 153 -5.33 3.37 12.53
C ILE A 153 -6.41 2.46 11.96
N GLU A 154 -7.17 2.98 11.00
CA GLU A 154 -8.13 2.22 10.22
C GLU A 154 -7.47 1.69 8.94
N GLN A 155 -7.85 0.47 8.55
CA GLN A 155 -7.37 -0.11 7.30
C GLN A 155 -7.87 0.71 6.10
N GLY A 156 -6.97 1.07 5.19
CA GLY A 156 -7.27 1.92 4.03
C GLY A 156 -7.24 3.42 4.32
N ALA A 157 -7.00 3.83 5.57
CA ALA A 157 -6.85 5.24 5.92
C ALA A 157 -5.47 5.78 5.55
N VAL A 158 -5.42 7.08 5.23
CA VAL A 158 -4.16 7.83 5.07
C VAL A 158 -3.53 7.99 6.45
N MET A 159 -2.29 7.56 6.60
CA MET A 159 -1.54 7.71 7.85
C MET A 159 -0.88 9.09 7.92
N ASN A 160 -0.90 9.71 9.10
CA ASN A 160 -0.20 10.97 9.30
C ASN A 160 1.32 10.78 9.31
N SER A 161 2.06 11.87 9.09
CA SER A 161 3.52 11.83 8.98
C SER A 161 4.22 11.38 10.26
N ALA A 162 3.64 11.62 11.45
CA ALA A 162 4.23 11.19 12.72
C ALA A 162 4.26 9.66 12.81
N VAL A 163 3.13 9.01 12.54
CA VAL A 163 3.03 7.54 12.49
C VAL A 163 3.98 6.96 11.44
N ILE A 164 4.05 7.56 10.25
CA ILE A 164 4.96 7.08 9.19
C ILE A 164 6.44 7.22 9.62
N SER A 165 6.79 8.27 10.36
CA SER A 165 8.16 8.51 10.81
C SER A 165 8.59 7.54 11.91
N ASP A 166 7.65 7.10 12.75
CA ASP A 166 7.90 6.11 13.79
C ASP A 166 8.04 4.67 13.22
N ILE A 167 7.44 4.40 12.06
CA ILE A 167 7.52 3.10 11.40
C ILE A 167 8.78 3.02 10.52
N ASN A 168 9.82 2.35 11.04
CA ASN A 168 11.14 2.26 10.41
C ASN A 168 11.53 0.87 9.90
N THR A 169 10.69 -0.16 10.07
CA THR A 169 11.04 -1.52 9.64
C THR A 169 10.57 -1.77 8.21
N GLU A 170 11.53 -1.98 7.30
CA GLU A 170 11.31 -2.40 5.92
C GLU A 170 11.65 -3.88 5.75
N LEU A 171 10.72 -4.66 5.21
CA LEU A 171 10.87 -6.09 4.93
C LEU A 171 10.89 -6.33 3.42
N SER A 172 11.97 -6.89 2.90
CA SER A 172 12.04 -7.31 1.49
C SER A 172 11.24 -8.57 1.23
N LEU A 173 10.41 -8.54 0.19
CA LEU A 173 9.63 -9.67 -0.31
C LEU A 173 10.23 -10.29 -1.58
N LEU A 174 11.41 -9.83 -2.01
CA LEU A 174 12.02 -10.30 -3.24
C LEU A 174 12.30 -11.80 -3.19
N GLY A 175 11.72 -12.54 -4.14
CA GLY A 175 11.90 -13.99 -4.26
C GLY A 175 11.16 -14.81 -3.20
N ILE A 176 10.36 -14.20 -2.31
CA ILE A 176 9.63 -14.91 -1.26
C ILE A 176 8.30 -15.44 -1.80
N LYS A 177 8.07 -16.74 -1.59
CA LYS A 177 6.77 -17.39 -1.81
C LYS A 177 5.92 -17.40 -0.55
N SER A 178 6.54 -17.65 0.60
CA SER A 178 5.89 -17.54 1.91
C SER A 178 6.86 -17.23 3.03
N ALA A 179 6.39 -16.56 4.09
CA ALA A 179 7.19 -16.30 5.29
C ALA A 179 6.29 -15.97 6.49
N ASP A 180 6.82 -16.17 7.69
CA ASP A 180 6.30 -15.57 8.90
C ASP A 180 6.88 -14.18 9.11
N ILE A 181 6.07 -13.24 9.57
CA ILE A 181 6.51 -11.94 10.08
C ILE A 181 6.41 -11.99 11.60
N VAL A 182 7.53 -12.16 12.28
CA VAL A 182 7.58 -12.33 13.73
C VAL A 182 7.81 -10.98 14.40
N MET A 183 6.87 -10.60 15.27
CA MET A 183 6.97 -9.42 16.13
C MET A 183 7.51 -9.81 17.50
N THR A 184 8.51 -9.07 17.97
CA THR A 184 9.08 -9.20 19.32
C THR A 184 9.27 -7.81 19.94
N GLY A 185 9.71 -7.74 21.20
CA GLY A 185 9.85 -6.47 21.93
C GLY A 185 8.57 -6.09 22.66
N GLY A 186 8.36 -4.80 22.90
CA GLY A 186 7.25 -4.30 23.72
C GLY A 186 7.49 -4.46 25.22
N GLY A 187 6.42 -4.34 26.00
CA GLY A 187 6.44 -4.31 27.46
C GLY A 187 5.90 -3.00 28.02
N GLY A 188 5.71 -2.95 29.33
CA GLY A 188 5.30 -1.75 30.05
C GLY A 188 6.45 -1.19 30.90
N GLY A 189 6.43 0.13 31.15
CA GLY A 189 7.37 0.77 32.07
C GLY A 189 8.80 0.91 31.53
N THR A 190 9.76 1.06 32.45
CA THR A 190 11.16 1.38 32.13
C THR A 190 11.94 0.24 31.48
N THR A 191 11.36 -0.95 31.40
CA THR A 191 11.97 -2.15 30.80
C THR A 191 11.38 -2.48 29.42
N ALA A 192 10.50 -1.62 28.88
CA ALA A 192 9.93 -1.80 27.55
C ALA A 192 11.03 -1.82 26.48
N ALA A 193 11.03 -2.87 25.67
CA ALA A 193 11.93 -2.99 24.52
C ALA A 193 11.26 -2.42 23.25
N PRO A 194 12.02 -1.87 22.30
CA PRO A 194 11.46 -1.45 21.02
C PRO A 194 10.87 -2.65 20.28
N TYR A 195 9.76 -2.44 19.58
CA TYR A 195 9.19 -3.45 18.71
C TYR A 195 10.14 -3.78 17.56
N GLN A 196 10.30 -5.08 17.28
CA GLN A 196 11.09 -5.56 16.15
C GLN A 196 10.25 -6.51 15.31
N PHE A 197 10.34 -6.36 13.99
CA PHE A 197 9.71 -7.25 13.02
C PHE A 197 10.79 -7.92 12.18
N LYS A 198 10.73 -9.25 12.06
CA LYS A 198 11.68 -10.02 11.26
C LYS A 198 10.96 -11.09 10.46
N LEU A 199 11.49 -11.37 9.28
CA LEU A 199 11.03 -12.53 8.51
C LEU A 199 11.63 -13.81 9.10
N ALA A 200 10.79 -14.83 9.27
CA ALA A 200 11.17 -16.17 9.67
C ALA A 200 10.48 -17.21 8.77
N ASN A 201 10.95 -18.46 8.81
CA ASN A 201 10.35 -19.58 8.06
C ASN A 201 10.15 -19.25 6.57
N VAL A 202 11.15 -18.58 5.97
CA VAL A 202 11.08 -18.07 4.60
C VAL A 202 11.20 -19.22 3.60
N VAL A 203 10.24 -19.30 2.69
CA VAL A 203 10.25 -20.20 1.54
C VAL A 203 10.43 -19.37 0.29
N MET A 204 11.45 -19.70 -0.50
CA MET A 204 11.73 -19.03 -1.77
C MET A 204 10.83 -19.56 -2.88
N GLY A 205 10.50 -18.67 -3.82
CA GLY A 205 9.68 -18.94 -5.01
C GLY A 205 10.47 -19.29 -6.25
#